data_AF-A0A7J7IJH6-F1
#
_entry.id   AF-A0A7J7IJH6-F1
#
_cell.length_a   1.000
_cell.length_b   1.000
_cell.length_c   1.000
_cell.angle_alpha   90.00
_cell.angle_beta   90.00
_cell.angle_gamma   90.00
#
_symmetry.space_group_name_H-M   'P 1'
#
loop_
_entity.id
_entity.type
_entity.pdbx_description
1 polymer ?
#
loop_
_entity_poly.entity_id
_entity_poly.type
_entity_poly.pdbx_seq_one_letter_code
_entity_poly.pdbx_strand_id
1 'polypeptide(L)'
;MNSLFRFVYLRALPLVQQPELRSATATDLNELGKQIETTAGSCYRYHLERIWRERSSTPPEVPLEEPAMETLLDERTRTHVRLASWALGTYRVLYPILSRDERRTLQVVRQGFGVQGTDMPRAVSALHHLMVRLRLIFARDRRRARLELAERFERDLGPLFEPQWVSRHGAEVRDVLLIRHCIYAEIFRLERVPQLLSMFCAMDRASFAGLAEFTLEPGLAQTANPQPCRFDFGPADAH
;
A
#
# COMPACT_ATOMS: atom_id res chain seq x y z
N MET A 1 -11.37 -10.61 4.57
CA MET A 1 -10.31 -10.11 5.47
C MET A 1 -10.62 -10.58 6.88
N ASN A 2 -9.62 -11.02 7.63
CA ASN A 2 -9.82 -11.53 8.99
C ASN A 2 -10.35 -10.38 9.89
N SER A 3 -11.33 -10.66 10.75
CA SER A 3 -11.92 -9.69 11.70
C SER A 3 -10.85 -8.94 12.52
N LEU A 4 -9.69 -9.58 12.70
CA LEU A 4 -8.49 -9.05 13.30
C LEU A 4 -7.96 -7.76 12.65
N PHE A 5 -7.82 -7.70 11.30
CA PHE A 5 -7.27 -6.50 10.65
C PHE A 5 -8.23 -5.32 10.80
N ARG A 6 -9.54 -5.57 10.64
CA ARG A 6 -10.58 -4.57 10.89
C ARG A 6 -10.46 -4.00 12.30
N PHE A 7 -10.34 -4.88 13.28
CA PHE A 7 -10.24 -4.52 14.68
C PHE A 7 -8.97 -3.71 14.97
N VAL A 8 -7.82 -4.13 14.45
CA VAL A 8 -6.54 -3.44 14.62
C VAL A 8 -6.56 -2.08 13.93
N TYR A 9 -7.03 -2.02 12.68
CA TYR A 9 -7.10 -0.79 11.89
C TYR A 9 -7.99 0.27 12.56
N LEU A 10 -9.25 -0.08 12.88
CA LEU A 10 -10.19 0.87 13.47
C LEU A 10 -9.75 1.33 14.86
N ARG A 11 -9.09 0.47 15.65
CA ARG A 11 -8.54 0.86 16.96
C ARG A 11 -7.26 1.69 16.86
N ALA A 12 -6.51 1.55 15.77
CA ALA A 12 -5.33 2.36 15.51
C ALA A 12 -5.68 3.77 15.01
N LEU A 13 -6.92 4.00 14.56
CA LEU A 13 -7.34 5.33 14.16
C LEU A 13 -7.41 6.26 15.39
N PRO A 14 -6.77 7.44 15.36
CA PRO A 14 -6.80 8.44 16.43
C PRO A 14 -8.13 9.22 16.47
N LEU A 15 -9.28 8.54 16.28
CA LEU A 15 -10.59 9.20 16.12
C LEU A 15 -10.94 10.05 17.33
N VAL A 16 -10.84 9.49 18.53
CA VAL A 16 -11.14 10.18 19.80
C VAL A 16 -10.19 11.35 20.11
N GLN A 17 -9.04 11.42 19.45
CA GLN A 17 -8.08 12.51 19.63
C GLN A 17 -8.44 13.74 18.79
N GLN A 18 -9.33 13.58 17.80
CA GLN A 18 -9.77 14.66 16.92
C GLN A 18 -10.74 15.60 17.67
N PRO A 19 -10.47 16.92 17.73
CA PRO A 19 -11.36 17.92 18.35
C PRO A 19 -12.85 17.72 18.10
N GLU A 20 -13.26 17.45 16.85
CA GLU A 20 -14.66 17.28 16.42
C GLU A 20 -15.31 16.01 16.97
N LEU A 21 -14.49 15.05 17.41
CA LEU A 21 -14.94 13.75 17.92
C LEU A 21 -14.68 13.58 19.42
N ARG A 22 -14.18 14.61 20.12
CA ARG A 22 -13.88 14.53 21.57
C ARG A 22 -15.12 14.31 22.44
N SER A 23 -16.26 14.85 22.01
CA SER A 23 -17.55 14.66 22.67
C SER A 23 -18.38 13.52 22.07
N ALA A 24 -17.84 12.80 21.07
CA ALA A 24 -18.55 11.70 20.45
C ALA A 24 -18.69 10.54 21.44
N THR A 25 -19.89 9.99 21.53
CA THR A 25 -20.16 8.82 22.36
C THR A 25 -19.54 7.56 21.75
N ALA A 26 -19.43 6.49 22.55
CA ALA A 26 -19.02 5.19 22.03
C ALA A 26 -19.91 4.71 20.87
N THR A 27 -21.20 5.07 20.89
CA THR A 27 -22.16 4.77 19.83
C THR A 27 -21.81 5.54 18.55
N ASP A 28 -21.57 6.84 18.65
CA ASP A 28 -21.21 7.69 17.49
C ASP A 28 -19.92 7.21 16.82
N LEU A 29 -18.91 6.83 17.62
CA LEU A 29 -17.65 6.29 17.11
C LEU A 29 -17.83 4.93 16.44
N ASN A 30 -18.74 4.09 16.96
CA ASN A 30 -19.08 2.80 16.35
C ASN A 30 -19.82 2.99 15.01
N GLU A 31 -20.74 3.95 14.95
CA GLU A 31 -21.43 4.32 13.70
C GLU A 31 -20.45 4.84 12.67
N LEU A 32 -19.50 5.69 13.08
CA LEU A 32 -18.44 6.17 12.20
C LEU A 32 -17.58 5.02 11.66
N GLY A 33 -17.23 4.06 12.51
CA GLY A 33 -16.54 2.84 12.10
C GLY A 33 -17.32 2.01 11.08
N LYS A 34 -18.65 1.89 11.25
CA LYS A 34 -19.54 1.23 10.28
C LYS A 34 -19.60 1.99 8.95
N GLN A 35 -19.69 3.32 8.97
CA GLN A 35 -19.68 4.13 7.75
C GLN A 35 -18.38 3.95 6.96
N ILE A 36 -17.23 3.95 7.64
CA ILE A 36 -15.93 3.66 7.03
C ILE A 36 -15.94 2.27 6.38
N GLU A 37 -16.43 1.26 7.09
CA GLU A 37 -16.51 -0.12 6.60
C GLU A 37 -17.40 -0.23 5.36
N THR A 38 -18.62 0.33 5.41
CA THR A 38 -19.54 0.33 4.27
C THR A 38 -18.95 1.05 3.06
N THR A 39 -18.32 2.20 3.27
CA THR A 39 -17.70 2.98 2.20
C THR A 39 -16.52 2.22 1.60
N ALA A 40 -15.67 1.63 2.43
CA ALA A 40 -14.53 0.81 1.99
C ALA A 40 -15.00 -0.44 1.23
N GLY A 41 -16.06 -1.11 1.68
CA GLY A 41 -16.65 -2.26 1.01
C GLY A 41 -17.19 -1.92 -0.39
N SER A 42 -17.86 -0.79 -0.52
CA SER A 42 -18.33 -0.28 -1.82
C SER A 42 -17.18 0.06 -2.76
N CYS A 43 -16.13 0.75 -2.26
CA CYS A 43 -14.93 1.04 -3.06
C CYS A 43 -14.23 -0.25 -3.50
N TYR A 44 -14.13 -1.24 -2.60
CA TYR A 44 -13.52 -2.53 -2.89
C TYR A 44 -14.23 -3.26 -4.02
N ARG A 45 -15.56 -3.40 -3.94
CA ARG A 45 -16.35 -4.05 -5.00
C ARG A 45 -16.21 -3.33 -6.33
N TYR A 46 -16.36 -2.01 -6.33
CA TYR A 46 -16.24 -1.19 -7.54
C TYR A 46 -14.90 -1.38 -8.24
N HIS A 47 -13.78 -1.27 -7.51
CA HIS A 47 -12.46 -1.42 -8.12
C HIS A 47 -12.17 -2.86 -8.53
N LEU A 48 -12.63 -3.85 -7.76
CA LEU A 48 -12.47 -5.26 -8.11
C LEU A 48 -13.19 -5.60 -9.41
N GLU A 49 -14.45 -5.20 -9.55
CA GLU A 49 -15.26 -5.36 -10.77
C GLU A 49 -14.64 -4.68 -11.98
N ARG A 50 -14.07 -3.49 -11.78
CA ARG A 50 -13.42 -2.74 -12.86
C ARG A 50 -12.16 -3.45 -13.35
N ILE A 51 -11.24 -3.78 -12.43
CA ILE A 51 -10.00 -4.51 -12.75
C ILE A 51 -10.32 -5.81 -13.46
N TRP A 52 -11.35 -6.50 -12.98
CA TRP A 52 -11.83 -7.73 -13.58
C TRP A 52 -12.32 -7.50 -15.01
N ARG A 53 -13.21 -6.53 -15.25
CA ARG A 53 -13.72 -6.19 -16.59
C ARG A 53 -12.63 -5.79 -17.57
N GLU A 54 -11.62 -5.05 -17.13
CA GLU A 54 -10.50 -4.63 -17.98
C GLU A 54 -9.61 -5.82 -18.40
N ARG A 55 -9.61 -6.91 -17.63
CA ARG A 55 -8.78 -8.10 -17.88
C ARG A 55 -9.51 -9.25 -18.53
N SER A 56 -10.83 -9.34 -18.34
CA SER A 56 -11.66 -10.27 -19.08
C SER A 56 -11.83 -9.75 -20.51
N SER A 57 -11.13 -10.35 -21.46
CA SER A 57 -11.20 -10.04 -22.91
C SER A 57 -12.62 -10.14 -23.51
N THR A 58 -13.59 -10.59 -22.73
CA THR A 58 -15.01 -10.59 -23.02
C THR A 58 -15.74 -10.14 -21.75
N PRO A 59 -16.47 -9.01 -21.74
CA PRO A 59 -17.33 -8.67 -20.61
C PRO A 59 -18.39 -9.77 -20.47
N PRO A 60 -18.78 -10.15 -19.25
CA PRO A 60 -19.83 -11.13 -19.06
C PRO A 60 -21.14 -10.48 -19.51
N GLU A 61 -21.94 -11.19 -20.29
CA GLU A 61 -23.30 -10.72 -20.65
C GLU A 61 -24.23 -10.66 -19.43
N VAL A 62 -23.80 -11.17 -18.26
CA VAL A 62 -24.58 -11.27 -17.02
C VAL A 62 -23.77 -10.71 -15.85
N PRO A 63 -24.36 -9.91 -14.93
CA PRO A 63 -23.71 -9.54 -13.67
C PRO A 63 -23.34 -10.81 -12.89
N LEU A 64 -22.05 -11.03 -12.64
CA LEU A 64 -21.58 -12.19 -11.89
C LEU A 64 -21.86 -12.02 -10.40
N GLU A 65 -22.42 -13.06 -9.77
CA GLU A 65 -22.57 -13.13 -8.32
C GLU A 65 -21.21 -13.08 -7.60
N GLU A 66 -21.18 -12.48 -6.40
CA GLU A 66 -19.99 -12.21 -5.58
C GLU A 66 -18.92 -13.34 -5.49
N PRO A 67 -19.24 -14.64 -5.36
CA PRO A 67 -18.22 -15.68 -5.24
C PRO A 67 -17.40 -15.92 -6.51
N ALA A 68 -17.90 -15.54 -7.69
CA ALA A 68 -17.18 -15.77 -8.95
C ALA A 68 -16.06 -14.74 -9.19
N MET A 69 -16.23 -13.49 -8.75
CA MET A 69 -15.17 -12.48 -8.86
C MET A 69 -14.02 -12.73 -7.88
N GLU A 70 -14.32 -13.27 -6.69
CA GLU A 70 -13.29 -13.58 -5.70
C GLU A 70 -12.35 -14.71 -6.13
N THR A 71 -12.77 -15.60 -7.02
CA THR A 71 -11.96 -16.75 -7.48
C THR A 71 -11.08 -16.44 -8.68
N LEU A 72 -11.35 -15.34 -9.41
CA LEU A 72 -10.65 -14.99 -10.66
C LEU A 72 -9.43 -14.08 -10.47
N LEU A 73 -9.35 -13.35 -9.35
CA LEU A 73 -8.18 -12.55 -8.98
C LEU A 73 -7.38 -13.24 -7.88
N ASP A 74 -6.04 -13.23 -8.02
CA ASP A 74 -5.16 -13.79 -7.01
C ASP A 74 -5.34 -13.08 -5.65
N GLU A 75 -5.00 -13.79 -4.58
CA GLU A 75 -5.20 -13.30 -3.21
C GLU A 75 -4.40 -12.01 -2.90
N ARG A 76 -3.22 -11.83 -3.52
CA ARG A 76 -2.38 -10.65 -3.30
C ARG A 76 -3.01 -9.42 -3.91
N THR A 77 -3.41 -9.51 -5.17
CA THR A 77 -4.19 -8.46 -5.85
C THR A 77 -5.39 -8.03 -5.04
N ARG A 78 -6.21 -8.98 -4.57
CA ARG A 78 -7.38 -8.69 -3.73
C ARG A 78 -6.99 -7.97 -2.43
N THR A 79 -5.86 -8.35 -1.84
CA THR A 79 -5.34 -7.68 -0.64
C THR A 79 -4.96 -6.23 -0.94
N HIS A 80 -4.23 -5.95 -2.01
CA HIS A 80 -3.86 -4.58 -2.39
C HIS A 80 -5.08 -3.69 -2.66
N VAL A 81 -6.04 -4.16 -3.47
CA VAL A 81 -7.30 -3.43 -3.75
C VAL A 81 -8.08 -3.17 -2.46
N ARG A 82 -8.12 -4.17 -1.56
CA ARG A 82 -8.81 -4.03 -0.27
C ARG A 82 -8.14 -3.01 0.63
N LEU A 83 -6.82 -3.02 0.75
CA LEU A 83 -6.09 -2.03 1.55
C LEU A 83 -6.31 -0.61 0.99
N ALA A 84 -6.25 -0.44 -0.33
CA ALA A 84 -6.54 0.83 -0.99
C ALA A 84 -7.95 1.32 -0.67
N SER A 85 -8.93 0.41 -0.70
CA SER A 85 -10.33 0.71 -0.44
C SER A 85 -10.59 1.11 1.01
N TRP A 86 -9.87 0.53 1.98
CA TRP A 86 -9.92 0.97 3.38
C TRP A 86 -9.38 2.38 3.58
N ALA A 87 -8.24 2.70 2.95
CA ALA A 87 -7.70 4.05 2.99
C ALA A 87 -8.66 5.07 2.37
N LEU A 88 -9.23 4.75 1.21
CA LEU A 88 -10.23 5.59 0.53
C LEU A 88 -11.51 5.75 1.33
N GLY A 89 -12.07 4.65 1.85
CA GLY A 89 -13.29 4.68 2.65
C GLY A 89 -13.11 5.52 3.91
N THR A 90 -11.96 5.37 4.57
CA THR A 90 -11.60 6.18 5.75
C THR A 90 -11.45 7.65 5.37
N TYR A 91 -10.72 7.96 4.30
CA TYR A 91 -10.56 9.33 3.81
C TYR A 91 -11.91 9.97 3.49
N ARG A 92 -12.78 9.29 2.74
CA ARG A 92 -14.08 9.82 2.31
C ARG A 92 -15.02 10.13 3.46
N VAL A 93 -15.02 9.28 4.48
CA VAL A 93 -15.89 9.46 5.65
C VAL A 93 -15.33 10.56 6.56
N LEU A 94 -14.01 10.57 6.80
CA LEU A 94 -13.42 11.52 7.75
C LEU A 94 -13.17 12.90 7.16
N TYR A 95 -12.89 13.03 5.86
CA TYR A 95 -12.60 14.32 5.22
C TYR A 95 -13.68 15.39 5.48
N PRO A 96 -15.00 15.13 5.29
CA PRO A 96 -16.02 16.13 5.61
C PRO A 96 -16.14 16.40 7.12
N ILE A 97 -15.86 15.42 7.98
CA ILE A 97 -15.96 15.54 9.44
C ILE A 97 -14.81 16.38 10.01
N LEU A 98 -13.61 16.21 9.45
CA LEU A 98 -12.40 16.92 9.85
C LEU A 98 -12.27 18.26 9.12
N SER A 99 -13.39 18.96 8.96
CA SER A 99 -13.45 20.30 8.38
C SER A 99 -12.82 20.42 6.99
N ARG A 100 -12.79 19.33 6.20
CA ARG A 100 -12.15 19.25 4.88
C ARG A 100 -10.65 19.59 4.92
N ASP A 101 -9.99 19.34 6.05
CA ASP A 101 -8.54 19.44 6.16
C ASP A 101 -7.91 18.16 5.60
N GLU A 102 -7.43 18.25 4.36
CA GLU A 102 -6.82 17.12 3.65
C GLU A 102 -5.58 16.59 4.38
N ARG A 103 -4.69 17.49 4.83
CA ARG A 103 -3.44 17.13 5.49
C ARG A 103 -3.72 16.35 6.78
N ARG A 104 -4.67 16.84 7.58
CA ARG A 104 -5.08 16.20 8.82
C ARG A 104 -5.79 14.87 8.57
N THR A 105 -6.68 14.82 7.58
CA THR A 105 -7.37 13.57 7.21
C THR A 105 -6.37 12.49 6.78
N LEU A 106 -5.41 12.84 5.92
CA LEU A 106 -4.34 11.94 5.50
C LEU A 106 -3.49 11.46 6.68
N GLN A 107 -3.21 12.34 7.66
CA GLN A 107 -2.49 11.95 8.87
C GLN A 107 -3.27 10.94 9.72
N VAL A 108 -4.58 11.10 9.86
CA VAL A 108 -5.45 10.15 10.58
C VAL A 108 -5.47 8.79 9.86
N VAL A 109 -5.64 8.79 8.54
CA VAL A 109 -5.59 7.56 7.72
C VAL A 109 -4.23 6.86 7.89
N ARG A 110 -3.12 7.61 7.78
CA ARG A 110 -1.75 7.11 7.98
C ARG A 110 -1.57 6.41 9.32
N GLN A 111 -2.10 6.98 10.39
CA GLN A 111 -2.02 6.38 11.72
C GLN A 111 -2.83 5.08 11.83
N GLY A 112 -3.97 4.98 11.14
CA GLY A 112 -4.74 3.73 11.03
C GLY A 112 -3.93 2.57 10.43
N PHE A 113 -2.99 2.88 9.53
CA PHE A 113 -2.04 1.92 8.95
C PHE A 113 -0.72 1.80 9.75
N GLY A 114 -0.63 2.38 10.94
CA GLY A 114 0.57 2.32 11.80
C GLY A 114 1.73 3.22 11.34
N VAL A 115 1.47 4.20 10.46
CA VAL A 115 2.45 5.20 10.03
C VAL A 115 2.40 6.39 10.98
N GLN A 116 3.47 6.61 11.76
CA GLN A 116 3.59 7.74 12.69
C GLN A 116 4.53 8.82 12.11
N GLY A 117 4.08 10.07 12.09
CA GLY A 117 4.90 11.23 11.65
C GLY A 117 5.24 11.24 10.15
N THR A 118 6.36 11.86 9.81
CA THR A 118 7.00 11.78 8.48
C THR A 118 7.73 10.46 8.25
N ASP A 119 7.87 9.66 9.31
CA ASP A 119 8.70 8.48 9.31
C ASP A 119 8.02 7.29 8.64
N MET A 120 8.87 6.38 8.21
CA MET A 120 8.52 5.07 7.67
C MET A 120 7.62 4.31 8.65
N PRO A 121 6.56 3.61 8.17
CA PRO A 121 5.74 2.74 9.01
C PRO A 121 6.60 1.82 9.87
N ARG A 122 6.28 1.69 11.16
CA ARG A 122 6.93 0.74 12.08
C ARG A 122 6.39 -0.69 11.90
N ALA A 123 5.76 -0.98 10.76
CA ALA A 123 4.85 -2.11 10.59
C ALA A 123 5.53 -3.48 10.43
N VAL A 124 6.85 -3.55 10.34
CA VAL A 124 7.54 -4.84 10.34
C VAL A 124 7.93 -5.19 11.77
N SER A 125 7.65 -6.42 12.18
CA SER A 125 8.12 -6.89 13.49
C SER A 125 9.64 -6.67 13.56
N ALA A 126 10.12 -6.14 14.69
CA ALA A 126 11.55 -5.96 14.92
C ALA A 126 12.33 -7.27 14.66
N LEU A 127 11.67 -8.41 14.87
CA LEU A 127 12.16 -9.73 14.55
C LEU A 127 12.36 -9.96 13.04
N HIS A 128 11.42 -9.56 12.18
CA HIS A 128 11.57 -9.69 10.73
C HIS A 128 12.70 -8.79 10.21
N HIS A 129 12.80 -7.55 10.72
CA HIS A 129 13.93 -6.68 10.44
C HIS A 129 15.27 -7.30 10.85
N LEU A 130 15.31 -7.88 12.05
CA LEU A 130 16.47 -8.58 12.55
C LEU A 130 16.82 -9.81 11.69
N MET A 131 15.82 -10.61 11.29
CA MET A 131 16.01 -11.78 10.42
C MET A 131 16.56 -11.41 9.05
N VAL A 132 16.04 -10.35 8.41
CA VAL A 132 16.54 -9.85 7.12
C VAL A 132 17.99 -9.39 7.28
N ARG A 133 18.31 -8.63 8.33
CA ARG A 133 19.69 -8.20 8.62
C ARG A 133 20.62 -9.38 8.87
N LEU A 134 20.22 -10.34 9.69
CA LEU A 134 21.03 -11.54 9.97
C LEU A 134 21.25 -12.36 8.70
N ARG A 135 20.23 -12.56 7.87
CA ARG A 135 20.36 -13.27 6.59
C ARG A 135 21.39 -12.59 5.68
N LEU A 136 21.39 -11.26 5.62
CA LEU A 136 22.36 -10.50 4.81
C LEU A 136 23.78 -10.52 5.43
N ILE A 137 23.89 -10.47 6.75
CA ILE A 137 25.19 -10.53 7.46
C ILE A 137 25.85 -11.89 7.26
N PHE A 138 25.09 -12.98 7.34
CA PHE A 138 25.60 -14.34 7.21
C PHE A 138 25.61 -14.88 5.77
N ALA A 139 25.10 -14.10 4.79
CA ALA A 139 25.14 -14.49 3.39
C ALA A 139 26.58 -14.40 2.86
N ARG A 140 27.09 -15.52 2.34
CA ARG A 140 28.39 -15.58 1.64
C ARG A 140 28.41 -14.74 0.36
N ASP A 141 27.24 -14.54 -0.24
CA ASP A 141 26.99 -13.64 -1.38
C ASP A 141 25.83 -12.71 -1.02
N ARG A 142 26.17 -11.50 -0.55
CA ARG A 142 25.20 -10.48 -0.16
C ARG A 142 24.33 -10.05 -1.34
N ARG A 143 24.89 -10.00 -2.56
CA ARG A 143 24.17 -9.59 -3.77
C ARG A 143 23.10 -10.61 -4.12
N ARG A 144 23.45 -11.89 -4.16
CA ARG A 144 22.48 -12.97 -4.40
C ARG A 144 21.36 -12.97 -3.34
N ALA A 145 21.70 -12.78 -2.07
CA ALA A 145 20.69 -12.69 -1.00
C ALA A 145 19.74 -11.49 -1.17
N ARG A 146 20.23 -10.35 -1.66
CA ARG A 146 19.40 -9.17 -2.00
C ARG A 146 18.48 -9.45 -3.19
N LEU A 147 18.99 -10.06 -4.26
CA LEU A 147 18.19 -10.44 -5.43
C LEU A 147 17.10 -11.44 -5.06
N GLU A 148 17.41 -12.47 -4.26
CA GLU A 148 16.40 -13.41 -3.75
C GLU A 148 15.31 -12.73 -2.91
N LEU A 149 15.64 -11.69 -2.15
CA LEU A 149 14.67 -10.91 -1.38
C LEU A 149 13.82 -10.01 -2.28
N ALA A 150 14.42 -9.46 -3.33
CA ALA A 150 13.72 -8.64 -4.31
C ALA A 150 12.78 -9.46 -5.21
N GLU A 151 13.17 -10.67 -5.63
CA GLU A 151 12.30 -11.60 -6.34
C GLU A 151 11.11 -12.04 -5.49
N ARG A 152 11.32 -12.20 -4.17
CA ARG A 152 10.21 -12.44 -3.23
C ARG A 152 9.29 -11.23 -3.13
N PHE A 153 9.85 -10.03 -3.09
CA PHE A 153 9.08 -8.79 -3.11
C PHE A 153 8.23 -8.67 -4.38
N GLU A 154 8.84 -8.88 -5.54
CA GLU A 154 8.15 -8.89 -6.83
C GLU A 154 6.97 -9.88 -6.83
N ARG A 155 7.21 -11.08 -6.31
CA ARG A 155 6.17 -12.11 -6.15
C ARG A 155 5.07 -11.69 -5.16
N ASP A 156 5.42 -10.99 -4.09
CA ASP A 156 4.49 -10.55 -3.05
C ASP A 156 3.62 -9.36 -3.50
N LEU A 157 4.09 -8.53 -4.43
CA LEU A 157 3.28 -7.48 -5.07
C LEU A 157 2.14 -8.07 -5.93
N GLY A 158 2.40 -9.20 -6.59
CA GLY A 158 1.44 -9.86 -7.46
C GLY A 158 1.34 -9.24 -8.87
N PRO A 159 0.49 -9.82 -9.74
CA PRO A 159 0.49 -9.60 -11.19
C PRO A 159 -0.13 -8.27 -11.64
N LEU A 160 -0.59 -7.43 -10.71
CA LEU A 160 -1.05 -6.06 -10.99
C LEU A 160 0.04 -5.01 -10.82
N PHE A 161 1.22 -5.41 -10.36
CA PHE A 161 2.37 -4.53 -10.34
C PHE A 161 3.23 -4.96 -11.51
N GLU A 162 3.53 -4.05 -12.45
CA GLU A 162 4.40 -4.34 -13.59
C GLU A 162 5.85 -4.03 -13.21
N PRO A 163 6.64 -5.02 -12.77
CA PRO A 163 7.99 -4.82 -12.28
C PRO A 163 8.95 -4.87 -13.46
N GLN A 164 9.96 -4.01 -13.45
CA GLN A 164 10.99 -4.00 -14.46
C GLN A 164 12.35 -3.86 -13.79
N TRP A 165 13.18 -4.88 -13.96
CA TRP A 165 14.58 -4.83 -13.60
C TRP A 165 15.36 -3.95 -14.58
N VAL A 166 16.13 -3.01 -14.05
CA VAL A 166 17.01 -2.14 -14.81
C VAL A 166 18.40 -2.21 -14.18
N SER A 167 19.36 -2.72 -14.93
CA SER A 167 20.78 -2.68 -14.54
C SER A 167 21.37 -1.35 -15.00
N ARG A 168 21.62 -0.44 -14.07
CA ARG A 168 22.27 0.83 -14.42
C ARG A 168 23.77 0.58 -14.54
N HIS A 169 24.29 0.82 -15.75
CA HIS A 169 25.73 0.73 -16.02
C HIS A 169 26.36 2.09 -15.71
N GLY A 170 27.33 2.09 -14.79
CA GLY A 170 28.07 3.25 -14.28
C GLY A 170 29.25 2.76 -13.42
N ALA A 171 29.91 3.64 -12.66
CA ALA A 171 31.03 3.26 -11.78
C ALA A 171 30.66 2.25 -10.68
N GLU A 172 29.36 2.10 -10.39
CA GLU A 172 28.79 1.07 -9.53
C GLU A 172 27.64 0.38 -10.28
N VAL A 173 27.67 -0.94 -10.38
CA VAL A 173 26.53 -1.71 -10.88
C VAL A 173 25.45 -1.71 -9.80
N ARG A 174 24.29 -1.14 -10.12
CA ARG A 174 23.11 -1.16 -9.24
C ARG A 174 21.99 -1.96 -9.88
N ASP A 175 21.44 -2.87 -9.09
CA ASP A 175 20.23 -3.60 -9.45
C ASP A 175 19.03 -2.74 -9.00
N VAL A 176 18.21 -2.29 -9.96
CA VAL A 176 17.06 -1.42 -9.71
C VAL A 176 15.78 -2.11 -10.19
N LEU A 177 14.74 -2.16 -9.35
CA LEU A 177 13.40 -2.60 -9.71
C LEU A 177 12.49 -1.38 -9.86
N LEU A 178 11.92 -1.20 -11.05
CA LEU A 178 10.96 -0.16 -11.35
C LEU A 178 9.56 -0.75 -11.42
N ILE A 179 8.60 -0.17 -10.73
CA ILE A 179 7.18 -0.54 -10.83
C ILE A 179 6.50 0.39 -11.81
N ARG A 180 6.35 -0.05 -13.06
CA ARG A 180 5.74 0.71 -14.15
C ARG A 180 4.25 0.95 -13.96
N HIS A 181 3.57 -0.08 -13.47
CA HIS A 181 2.16 -0.03 -13.15
C HIS A 181 1.97 -0.37 -11.67
N CYS A 182 1.27 0.49 -10.94
CA CYS A 182 1.01 0.37 -9.51
C CYS A 182 -0.48 0.51 -9.27
N ILE A 183 -1.12 -0.56 -8.79
CA ILE A 183 -2.58 -0.59 -8.61
C ILE A 183 -3.07 0.48 -7.63
N TYR A 184 -2.27 0.80 -6.61
CA TYR A 184 -2.56 1.89 -5.68
C TYR A 184 -2.63 3.24 -6.39
N ALA A 185 -1.63 3.54 -7.24
CA ALA A 185 -1.55 4.79 -7.97
C ALA A 185 -2.74 4.93 -8.92
N GLU A 186 -3.12 3.84 -9.58
CA GLU A 186 -4.28 3.82 -10.47
C GLU A 186 -5.59 4.10 -9.72
N ILE A 187 -5.86 3.34 -8.66
CA ILE A 187 -7.05 3.49 -7.82
C ILE A 187 -7.15 4.91 -7.28
N PHE A 188 -6.11 5.43 -6.64
CA PHE A 188 -6.16 6.76 -6.02
C PHE A 188 -6.23 7.90 -7.03
N ARG A 189 -5.67 7.73 -8.23
CA ARG A 189 -5.83 8.70 -9.31
C ARG A 189 -7.27 8.73 -9.81
N LEU A 190 -7.89 7.57 -10.04
CA LEU A 190 -9.29 7.46 -10.46
C LEU A 190 -10.23 8.10 -9.43
N GLU A 191 -9.97 7.86 -8.16
CA GLU A 191 -10.77 8.40 -7.05
C GLU A 191 -10.42 9.85 -6.68
N ARG A 192 -9.47 10.48 -7.40
CA ARG A 192 -9.00 11.86 -7.21
C ARG A 192 -8.40 12.14 -5.81
N VAL A 193 -7.70 11.15 -5.23
CA VAL A 193 -6.98 11.27 -3.95
C VAL A 193 -5.54 10.73 -4.06
N PRO A 194 -4.72 11.19 -5.02
CA PRO A 194 -3.37 10.64 -5.26
C PRO A 194 -2.43 10.73 -4.06
N GLN A 195 -2.70 11.62 -3.10
CA GLN A 195 -1.91 11.84 -1.89
C GLN A 195 -1.85 10.59 -1.00
N LEU A 196 -2.86 9.71 -1.06
CA LEU A 196 -2.88 8.44 -0.33
C LEU A 196 -1.77 7.48 -0.78
N LEU A 197 -1.27 7.60 -2.01
CA LEU A 197 -0.22 6.74 -2.55
C LEU A 197 1.05 6.76 -1.70
N SER A 198 1.43 7.93 -1.20
CA SER A 198 2.66 8.12 -0.40
C SER A 198 2.72 7.21 0.83
N MET A 199 1.57 6.90 1.43
CA MET A 199 1.46 6.00 2.58
C MET A 199 1.75 4.54 2.19
N PHE A 200 1.18 4.07 1.07
CA PHE A 200 1.36 2.69 0.61
C PHE A 200 2.78 2.43 0.17
N CYS A 201 3.36 3.37 -0.58
CA CYS A 201 4.78 3.38 -0.88
C CYS A 201 5.66 3.27 0.39
N ALA A 202 5.31 4.00 1.46
CA ALA A 202 6.03 3.92 2.72
C ALA A 202 5.82 2.55 3.42
N MET A 203 4.61 1.99 3.41
CA MET A 203 4.28 0.66 3.93
C MET A 203 5.05 -0.47 3.24
N ASP A 204 5.06 -0.44 1.91
CA ASP A 204 5.79 -1.40 1.11
C ASP A 204 7.29 -1.28 1.43
N ARG A 205 7.86 -0.06 1.43
CA ARG A 205 9.27 0.14 1.78
C ARG A 205 9.58 -0.24 3.24
N ALA A 206 8.66 -0.06 4.19
CA ALA A 206 8.90 -0.43 5.59
C ALA A 206 9.11 -1.93 5.72
N SER A 207 8.28 -2.74 5.05
CA SER A 207 8.41 -4.21 4.98
C SER A 207 9.82 -4.68 4.61
N PHE A 208 10.63 -3.80 4.02
CA PHE A 208 11.98 -4.08 3.56
C PHE A 208 13.08 -3.19 4.16
N ALA A 209 12.84 -2.45 5.26
CA ALA A 209 13.82 -1.49 5.82
C ALA A 209 15.15 -2.12 6.38
N GLY A 210 15.46 -3.37 6.03
CA GLY A 210 16.74 -4.04 6.25
C GLY A 210 17.72 -4.03 5.06
N LEU A 211 17.30 -3.67 3.84
CA LEU A 211 18.22 -3.58 2.67
C LEU A 211 18.61 -2.12 2.37
N ALA A 212 19.20 -1.46 3.37
CA ALA A 212 19.46 -0.03 3.38
C ALA A 212 20.27 0.49 2.17
N GLU A 213 19.57 0.87 1.11
CA GLU A 213 19.85 1.98 0.18
C GLU A 213 18.59 2.32 -0.66
N PHE A 214 17.41 1.96 -0.15
CA PHE A 214 16.14 2.24 -0.82
C PHE A 214 15.80 3.72 -0.82
N THR A 215 16.01 4.39 -1.95
CA THR A 215 15.27 5.60 -2.31
C THR A 215 14.03 5.16 -3.06
N LEU A 216 12.91 5.03 -2.33
CA LEU A 216 11.61 5.13 -2.98
C LEU A 216 11.40 6.62 -3.24
N GLU A 217 11.87 7.07 -4.40
CA GLU A 217 11.40 8.32 -4.94
C GLU A 217 9.93 8.06 -5.28
N PRO A 218 8.97 8.68 -4.57
CA PRO A 218 7.63 8.72 -5.12
C PRO A 218 7.82 9.33 -6.50
N GLY A 219 7.48 8.59 -7.55
CA GLY A 219 7.26 9.19 -8.85
C GLY A 219 6.15 10.19 -8.65
N LEU A 220 6.53 11.41 -8.28
CA LEU A 220 5.66 12.40 -7.70
C LEU A 220 4.51 12.57 -8.69
N ALA A 221 3.30 12.34 -8.17
CA ALA A 221 2.02 12.62 -8.81
C ALA A 221 1.82 14.11 -9.18
N GLN A 222 2.91 14.87 -9.35
CA GLN A 222 2.98 16.28 -9.70
C GLN A 222 3.85 16.56 -10.94
N THR A 223 4.39 15.53 -11.61
CA THR A 223 5.10 15.71 -12.88
C THR A 223 4.27 15.20 -14.05
N ALA A 224 4.38 15.87 -15.21
CA ALA A 224 3.63 15.54 -16.42
C ALA A 224 3.94 14.13 -16.98
N ASN A 225 4.96 13.45 -16.44
CA ASN A 225 5.30 12.06 -16.74
C ASN A 225 5.28 11.23 -15.44
N PRO A 226 4.32 10.32 -15.24
CA PRO A 226 4.30 9.45 -14.07
C PRO A 226 5.56 8.61 -14.05
N GLN A 227 6.43 8.84 -13.06
CA GLN A 227 7.60 7.99 -12.88
C GLN A 227 7.21 6.70 -12.14
N PRO A 228 7.75 5.55 -12.56
CA PRO A 228 7.55 4.28 -11.85
C PRO A 228 8.03 4.38 -10.39
N CYS A 229 7.38 3.67 -9.46
CA CYS A 229 7.94 3.54 -8.11
C CYS A 229 9.29 2.82 -8.23
N ARG A 230 10.36 3.42 -7.74
CA ARG A 230 11.72 2.91 -7.89
C ARG A 230 12.20 2.25 -6.60
N PHE A 231 12.81 1.08 -6.74
CA PHE A 231 13.48 0.34 -5.68
C PHE A 231 14.94 0.12 -6.09
N ASP A 232 15.87 0.80 -5.42
CA ASP A 232 17.31 0.65 -5.63
C ASP A 232 17.87 -0.32 -4.57
N PHE A 233 18.53 -1.41 -5.01
CA PHE A 233 19.08 -2.43 -4.10
C PHE A 233 20.56 -2.19 -3.75
N GLY A 234 21.07 -0.99 -4.03
CA GLY A 234 22.42 -0.55 -3.72
C GLY A 234 23.49 -1.12 -4.67
N PRO A 235 24.76 -0.72 -4.48
CA PRO A 235 25.86 -1.21 -5.29
C PRO A 235 26.11 -2.70 -5.07
N ALA A 236 26.52 -3.38 -6.15
CA ALA A 236 26.90 -4.80 -6.14
C ALA A 236 28.05 -5.11 -5.15
N ASP A 237 28.91 -4.12 -4.87
CA ASP A 237 30.17 -4.27 -4.14
C ASP A 237 30.15 -3.49 -2.81
N ALA A 238 29.20 -3.79 -1.93
CA ALA A 238 29.30 -3.35 -0.52
C ALA A 238 30.13 -4.38 0.26
N HIS A 239 31.46 -4.14 0.29
CA HIS A 239 32.48 -4.92 0.99
C HIS A 239 32.09 -5.39 2.40
#